data_AF-A0A3F3PVN2-F1
#
_entry.id   AF-A0A3F3PVN2-F1
#
_cell.length_a   1.000
_cell.length_b   1.000
_cell.length_c   1.000
_cell.angle_alpha   90.00
_cell.angle_beta   90.00
_cell.angle_gamma   90.00
#
_symmetry.space_group_name_H-M   'P 1'
#
loop_
_entity.id
_entity.type
_entity.pdbx_description
1 polymer ?
#
loop_
_entity_poly.entity_id
_entity_poly.type
_entity_poly.pdbx_seq_one_letter_code
_entity_poly.pdbx_strand_id
1 'polypeptide(L)'
;MSSQVCHGMHNGVIQNIQADLPCGVTNSSHPYVTCCVNGDYCLSNSICVNTNNENGNLYYAADCTDETLTDPACATRCGGRNSAEIVYTSAGYWACCENSAGTVNCSDPSEEIFPGVAPSKLATIQYLPSTASGTPIYAVASSTSTSDSSASNASTTSSSSSSSTGSSSSGSSGIGAGAAAGIGVGAAAGLVIVAAILALLYFRRRNAQSDGLPQGPGGYNGLGDGSWAQTQPVVHQVYELDRSGPHPELDGQPKAM
;
A
#
# COMPACT_ATOMS: atom_id res chain seq x y z
N MET A 1 -11.77 2.93 22.60
CA MET A 1 -10.94 2.09 21.72
C MET A 1 -9.68 2.88 21.44
N SER A 2 -8.48 2.29 21.54
CA SER A 2 -7.28 3.01 21.13
C SER A 2 -7.34 3.17 19.61
N SER A 3 -7.20 4.40 19.10
CA SER A 3 -7.08 4.61 17.66
C SER A 3 -5.69 4.14 17.26
N GLN A 4 -5.59 2.98 16.63
CA GLN A 4 -4.29 2.48 16.20
C GLN A 4 -3.82 3.28 15.01
N VAL A 5 -2.58 3.74 15.09
CA VAL A 5 -1.92 4.51 14.04
C VAL A 5 -1.23 3.52 13.12
N CYS A 6 -1.34 3.74 11.81
CA CYS A 6 -0.63 2.95 10.82
C CYS A 6 0.69 3.63 10.47
N HIS A 7 1.74 2.84 10.36
CA HIS A 7 3.11 3.24 10.09
C HIS A 7 3.62 2.53 8.87
N GLY A 8 4.24 3.29 7.97
CA GLY A 8 4.84 2.81 6.75
C GLY A 8 6.24 3.36 6.60
N MET A 9 7.14 2.56 6.03
CA MET A 9 8.49 3.00 5.73
C MET A 9 8.53 3.57 4.31
N HIS A 10 9.05 4.79 4.16
CA HIS A 10 9.16 5.49 2.89
C HIS A 10 10.55 6.11 2.76
N ASN A 11 11.35 5.61 1.81
CA ASN A 11 12.72 6.07 1.55
C ASN A 11 13.64 6.04 2.79
N GLY A 12 13.52 4.98 3.60
CA GLY A 12 14.33 4.82 4.82
C GLY A 12 13.79 5.54 6.06
N VAL A 13 12.64 6.21 5.98
CA VAL A 13 12.01 6.92 7.11
C VAL A 13 10.65 6.30 7.41
N ILE A 14 10.42 5.91 8.67
CA ILE A 14 9.09 5.47 9.14
C ILE A 14 8.20 6.70 9.35
N GLN A 15 7.00 6.68 8.80
CA GLN A 15 6.04 7.77 8.83
C GLN A 15 4.65 7.26 9.21
N ASN A 16 3.82 8.13 9.77
CA ASN A 16 2.41 7.85 10.05
C ASN A 16 1.59 7.99 8.76
N ILE A 17 0.91 6.92 8.36
CA ILE A 17 0.17 6.81 7.11
C ILE A 17 -1.33 6.96 7.40
N GLN A 18 -1.83 8.18 7.22
CA GLN A 18 -3.22 8.56 7.51
C GLN A 18 -4.26 8.02 6.50
N ALA A 19 -3.80 7.49 5.36
CA ALA A 19 -4.65 6.78 4.40
C ALA A 19 -4.96 5.34 4.84
N ASP A 20 -4.15 4.79 5.75
CA ASP A 20 -4.17 3.38 6.09
C ASP A 20 -4.97 3.09 7.35
N LEU A 21 -5.56 1.91 7.38
CA LEU A 21 -6.41 1.44 8.48
C LEU A 21 -5.98 0.02 8.93
N PRO A 22 -6.08 -0.27 10.23
CA PRO A 22 -5.61 -1.54 10.79
C PRO A 22 -6.43 -2.74 10.31
N CYS A 23 -5.71 -3.77 9.88
CA CYS A 23 -6.20 -5.07 9.44
C CYS A 23 -6.54 -6.00 10.62
N GLY A 24 -7.43 -5.54 11.49
CA GLY A 24 -8.04 -6.36 12.52
C GLY A 24 -8.09 -5.68 13.87
N VAL A 25 -8.05 -6.50 14.93
CA VAL A 25 -8.02 -6.03 16.32
C VAL A 25 -6.83 -6.65 17.04
N THR A 26 -5.99 -5.81 17.62
CA THR A 26 -4.86 -6.26 18.43
C THR A 26 -5.32 -6.83 19.77
N ASN A 27 -4.55 -7.77 20.31
CA ASN A 27 -4.74 -8.34 21.64
C ASN A 27 -3.37 -8.53 22.32
N SER A 28 -3.35 -9.02 23.57
CA SER A 28 -2.10 -9.20 24.33
C SER A 28 -1.11 -10.20 23.72
N SER A 29 -1.52 -11.04 22.76
CA SER A 29 -0.66 -11.98 22.04
C SER A 29 -0.27 -11.49 20.64
N HIS A 30 -1.05 -10.58 20.07
CA HIS A 30 -0.80 -9.92 18.77
C HIS A 30 -1.01 -8.42 18.98
N PRO A 31 -0.02 -7.72 19.58
CA PRO A 31 -0.16 -6.31 19.97
C PRO A 31 -0.10 -5.35 18.77
N TYR A 32 0.31 -5.85 17.60
CA TYR A 32 0.34 -5.13 16.33
C TYR A 32 -0.42 -5.90 15.26
N VAL A 33 -0.97 -5.18 14.30
CA VAL A 33 -1.61 -5.71 13.09
C VAL A 33 -1.08 -4.99 11.87
N THR A 34 -1.19 -5.62 10.71
CA THR A 34 -0.89 -4.97 9.43
C THR A 34 -1.88 -3.84 9.14
N CYS A 35 -1.54 -2.96 8.22
CA CYS A 35 -2.36 -1.86 7.76
C CYS A 35 -2.47 -1.87 6.24
N CYS A 36 -3.63 -1.47 5.73
CA CYS A 36 -3.87 -1.28 4.30
C CYS A 36 -4.62 0.05 4.07
N VAL A 37 -4.38 0.67 2.93
CA VAL A 37 -5.15 1.80 2.38
C VAL A 37 -6.68 1.64 2.55
N ASN A 38 -7.34 2.74 2.90
CA ASN A 38 -8.78 2.85 3.04
C ASN A 38 -9.55 2.45 1.77
N GLY A 39 -10.40 1.43 1.87
CA GLY A 39 -11.21 0.92 0.76
C GLY A 39 -10.66 -0.34 0.08
N ASP A 40 -9.53 -0.87 0.56
CA ASP A 40 -8.90 -2.09 0.04
C ASP A 40 -9.11 -3.31 0.96
N TYR A 41 -8.68 -4.49 0.50
CA TYR A 41 -8.80 -5.73 1.25
C TYR A 41 -7.48 -6.10 1.93
N CYS A 42 -7.56 -6.36 3.23
CA CYS A 42 -6.49 -7.01 3.98
C CYS A 42 -6.47 -8.51 3.67
N LEU A 43 -5.32 -9.05 3.27
CA LEU A 43 -5.10 -10.47 3.03
C LEU A 43 -4.08 -11.06 4.01
N SER A 44 -4.07 -12.40 4.11
CA SER A 44 -3.02 -13.16 4.81
C SER A 44 -1.62 -12.87 4.28
N ASN A 45 -0.60 -13.06 5.13
CA ASN A 45 0.83 -12.86 4.82
C ASN A 45 1.26 -11.39 4.63
N SER A 46 0.55 -10.45 5.27
CA SER A 46 0.87 -9.02 5.22
C SER A 46 0.82 -8.44 3.80
N ILE A 47 -0.21 -8.86 3.06
CA ILE A 47 -0.50 -8.42 1.69
C ILE A 47 -1.83 -7.67 1.70
N CYS A 48 -1.88 -6.55 1.00
CA CYS A 48 -3.10 -5.83 0.69
C CYS A 48 -3.47 -6.03 -0.78
N VAL A 49 -4.76 -5.88 -1.13
CA VAL A 49 -5.18 -5.83 -2.54
C VAL A 49 -6.20 -4.73 -2.80
N ASN A 50 -5.87 -3.90 -3.78
CA ASN A 50 -6.79 -2.97 -4.43
C ASN A 50 -7.46 -3.69 -5.60
N THR A 51 -8.79 -3.85 -5.54
CA THR A 51 -9.59 -4.48 -6.61
C THR A 51 -10.25 -3.46 -7.54
N ASN A 52 -9.93 -2.18 -7.39
CA ASN A 52 -10.57 -1.05 -8.07
C ASN A 52 -9.65 -0.42 -9.14
N ASN A 53 -8.60 -1.12 -9.55
CA ASN A 53 -7.62 -0.67 -10.54
C ASN A 53 -8.02 -1.17 -11.95
N GLU A 54 -7.88 -0.31 -12.96
CA GLU A 54 -8.27 -0.58 -14.35
C GLU A 54 -7.52 -1.78 -14.97
N ASN A 55 -6.33 -2.09 -14.46
CA ASN A 55 -5.48 -3.19 -14.92
C ASN A 55 -5.71 -4.51 -14.17
N GLY A 56 -6.70 -4.58 -13.27
CA GLY A 56 -7.03 -5.75 -12.45
C GLY A 56 -6.66 -5.56 -10.98
N ASN A 57 -6.34 -6.64 -10.27
CA ASN A 57 -5.96 -6.57 -8.86
C ASN A 57 -4.52 -6.05 -8.71
N LEU A 58 -4.34 -4.93 -8.01
CA LEU A 58 -3.04 -4.42 -7.60
C LEU A 58 -2.74 -4.92 -6.17
N TYR A 59 -1.63 -5.64 -6.00
CA TYR A 59 -1.19 -6.18 -4.71
C TYR A 59 -0.02 -5.35 -4.19
N TYR A 60 0.00 -5.08 -2.89
CA TYR A 60 1.09 -4.35 -2.23
C TYR A 60 1.40 -4.96 -0.87
N ALA A 61 2.63 -4.76 -0.41
CA ALA A 61 3.01 -5.12 0.96
C ALA A 61 2.31 -4.19 1.96
N ALA A 62 1.80 -4.77 3.04
CA ALA A 62 1.06 -4.05 4.05
C ALA A 62 1.99 -3.21 4.95
N ASP A 63 1.50 -2.04 5.33
CA ASP A 63 2.05 -1.24 6.43
C ASP A 63 1.73 -1.92 7.79
N CYS A 64 2.06 -1.29 8.92
CA CYS A 64 1.79 -1.90 10.23
C CYS A 64 1.50 -0.91 11.36
N THR A 65 0.86 -1.37 12.44
CA THR A 65 0.64 -0.55 13.64
C THR A 65 1.83 -0.51 14.61
N ASP A 66 2.96 -1.14 14.28
CA ASP A 66 4.21 -1.04 15.04
C ASP A 66 4.99 0.20 14.58
N GLU A 67 5.27 1.12 15.50
CA GLU A 67 6.05 2.34 15.23
C GLU A 67 7.49 2.04 14.75
N THR A 68 8.01 0.83 15.03
CA THR A 68 9.36 0.41 14.63
C THR A 68 9.40 -0.50 13.41
N LEU A 69 8.26 -1.03 12.97
CA LEU A 69 8.13 -2.02 11.89
C LEU A 69 9.06 -3.25 12.05
N THR A 70 9.27 -3.68 13.30
CA THR A 70 10.13 -4.82 13.66
C THR A 70 9.36 -6.05 14.13
N ASP A 71 8.08 -5.91 14.50
CA ASP A 71 7.24 -7.05 14.88
C ASP A 71 7.08 -8.06 13.71
N PRO A 72 7.07 -9.38 13.96
CA PRO A 72 6.92 -10.39 12.90
C PRO A 72 5.64 -10.29 12.05
N ALA A 73 4.57 -9.62 12.52
CA ALA A 73 3.40 -9.31 11.69
C ALA A 73 3.70 -8.19 10.66
N CYS A 74 4.63 -7.29 11.00
CA CYS A 74 5.04 -6.14 10.21
C CYS A 74 6.15 -6.51 9.21
N ALA A 75 5.79 -7.31 8.21
CA ALA A 75 6.71 -7.72 7.16
C ALA A 75 7.02 -6.58 6.18
N THR A 76 7.88 -5.62 6.56
CA THR A 76 8.38 -4.57 5.67
C THR A 76 9.04 -5.21 4.43
N ARG A 77 8.49 -4.94 3.24
CA ARG A 77 9.02 -5.37 1.94
C ARG A 77 9.40 -4.16 1.08
N CYS A 78 10.07 -4.44 -0.03
CA CYS A 78 10.32 -3.50 -1.12
C CYS A 78 11.08 -2.26 -0.65
N GLY A 79 12.07 -2.48 0.22
CA GLY A 79 12.87 -1.46 0.89
C GLY A 79 12.10 -0.40 1.68
N GLY A 80 10.79 -0.57 1.94
CA GLY A 80 9.96 0.51 2.46
C GLY A 80 9.91 1.71 1.48
N ARG A 81 9.29 1.50 0.33
CA ARG A 81 9.00 2.53 -0.67
C ARG A 81 7.51 2.87 -0.69
N ASN A 82 7.18 4.08 -1.15
CA ASN A 82 5.81 4.47 -1.46
C ASN A 82 5.13 3.42 -2.35
N SER A 83 3.88 3.07 -2.03
CA SER A 83 3.05 2.06 -2.71
C SER A 83 3.48 0.58 -2.61
N ALA A 84 4.75 0.27 -2.30
CA ALA A 84 5.29 -1.07 -2.04
C ALA A 84 4.65 -2.22 -2.89
N GLU A 85 4.50 -2.00 -4.21
CA GLU A 85 3.75 -2.89 -5.09
C GLU A 85 4.47 -4.22 -5.29
N ILE A 86 3.73 -5.33 -5.27
CA ILE A 86 4.27 -6.69 -5.32
C ILE A 86 3.55 -7.54 -6.37
N VAL A 87 4.30 -8.45 -7.00
CA VAL A 87 3.79 -9.36 -8.03
C VAL A 87 4.10 -10.81 -7.66
N TYR A 88 3.13 -11.70 -7.89
CA TYR A 88 3.35 -13.14 -7.79
C TYR A 88 3.91 -13.66 -9.10
N THR A 89 5.12 -14.19 -9.08
CA THR A 89 5.84 -14.65 -10.26
C THR A 89 5.39 -16.05 -10.71
N SER A 90 5.60 -16.37 -11.99
CA SER A 90 5.36 -17.71 -12.54
C SER A 90 6.25 -18.80 -11.92
N ALA A 91 7.35 -18.41 -11.26
CA ALA A 91 8.23 -19.29 -10.53
C ALA A 91 7.75 -19.59 -9.08
N GLY A 92 6.62 -19.01 -8.66
CA GLY A 92 5.91 -19.42 -7.44
C GLY A 92 6.22 -18.61 -6.18
N TYR A 93 6.91 -17.48 -6.30
CA TYR A 93 7.24 -16.56 -5.21
C TYR A 93 6.70 -15.15 -5.48
N TRP A 94 6.56 -14.37 -4.42
CA TRP A 94 6.28 -12.93 -4.53
C TRP A 94 7.59 -12.15 -4.69
N ALA A 95 7.55 -11.06 -5.44
CA ALA A 95 8.67 -10.14 -5.62
C ALA A 95 8.16 -8.70 -5.68
N CYS A 96 9.02 -7.74 -5.32
CA CYS A 96 8.71 -6.32 -5.44
C CYS A 96 8.72 -5.87 -6.90
N CYS A 97 7.75 -5.05 -7.28
CA CYS A 97 7.65 -4.45 -8.62
C CYS A 97 8.66 -3.32 -8.80
N GLU A 98 9.95 -3.64 -8.84
CA GLU A 98 11.04 -2.69 -8.97
C GLU A 98 12.14 -3.28 -9.85
N ASN A 99 12.49 -2.61 -10.95
CA ASN A 99 13.63 -3.05 -11.77
C ASN A 99 14.96 -2.71 -11.09
N SER A 100 16.09 -3.25 -11.59
CA SER A 100 17.42 -3.00 -11.02
C SER A 100 17.87 -1.51 -11.00
N ALA A 101 17.10 -0.60 -11.61
CA ALA A 101 17.33 0.84 -11.60
C ALA A 101 16.45 1.59 -10.57
N GLY A 102 15.65 0.88 -9.76
CA GLY A 102 14.78 1.48 -8.73
C GLY A 102 13.47 2.05 -9.24
N THR A 103 13.03 1.67 -10.44
CA THR A 103 11.78 2.15 -11.05
C THR A 103 10.68 1.10 -10.91
N VAL A 104 9.46 1.53 -10.57
CA VAL A 104 8.31 0.64 -10.41
C VAL A 104 8.02 -0.10 -11.71
N ASN A 105 8.14 -1.44 -11.69
CA ASN A 105 7.92 -2.30 -12.84
C ASN A 105 7.63 -3.76 -12.41
N CYS A 106 6.38 -4.22 -12.56
CA CYS A 106 6.01 -5.61 -12.25
C CYS A 106 6.36 -6.61 -13.37
N SER A 107 6.76 -6.16 -14.57
CA SER A 107 7.15 -7.05 -15.69
C SER A 107 8.61 -7.50 -15.61
N ASP A 108 9.43 -6.76 -14.86
CA ASP A 108 10.84 -7.03 -14.57
C ASP A 108 11.06 -6.74 -13.06
N PRO A 109 10.53 -7.61 -12.18
CA PRO A 109 10.53 -7.38 -10.74
C PRO A 109 11.91 -7.62 -10.12
N SER A 110 12.09 -7.12 -8.89
CA SER A 110 13.39 -7.11 -8.23
C SER A 110 13.84 -8.49 -7.76
N GLU A 111 15.12 -8.58 -7.38
CA GLU A 111 15.69 -9.73 -6.66
C GLU A 111 15.23 -9.80 -5.18
N GLU A 112 14.49 -8.79 -4.66
CA GLU A 112 13.83 -8.87 -3.35
C GLU A 112 12.60 -9.77 -3.44
N ILE A 113 12.83 -11.07 -3.25
CA ILE A 113 11.81 -12.13 -3.29
C ILE A 113 11.38 -12.56 -1.90
N PHE A 114 10.14 -13.02 -1.77
CA PHE A 114 9.62 -13.57 -0.50
C PHE A 114 8.66 -14.75 -0.71
N PRO A 115 8.70 -15.74 0.22
CA PRO A 115 7.83 -16.90 0.14
C PRO A 115 6.37 -16.51 0.43
N GLY A 116 5.44 -17.11 -0.31
CA GLY A 116 4.02 -16.93 -0.09
C GLY A 116 3.21 -17.82 -1.02
N VAL A 117 1.93 -17.99 -0.69
CA VAL A 117 0.99 -18.71 -1.55
C VAL A 117 0.56 -17.83 -2.73
N ALA A 118 0.11 -18.46 -3.81
CA ALA A 118 -0.47 -17.77 -4.97
C ALA A 118 -1.70 -16.92 -4.56
N PRO A 119 -2.04 -15.83 -5.29
CA PRO A 119 -3.14 -14.93 -4.94
C PRO A 119 -4.48 -15.62 -4.68
N SER A 120 -4.80 -16.68 -5.44
CA SER A 120 -6.03 -17.49 -5.30
C SER A 120 -6.07 -18.38 -4.04
N LYS A 121 -5.01 -18.37 -3.23
CA LYS A 121 -4.87 -19.10 -1.96
C LYS A 121 -4.65 -18.15 -0.77
N LEU A 122 -4.53 -16.84 -1.00
CA LEU A 122 -4.52 -15.87 0.09
C LEU A 122 -5.90 -15.84 0.75
N ALA A 123 -5.94 -15.89 2.07
CA ALA A 123 -7.17 -15.69 2.82
C ALA A 123 -7.46 -14.19 2.92
N THR A 124 -8.64 -13.75 2.49
CA THR A 124 -9.14 -12.42 2.83
C THR A 124 -9.41 -12.37 4.34
N ILE A 125 -8.91 -11.34 5.02
CA ILE A 125 -9.10 -11.11 6.47
C ILE A 125 -10.28 -10.16 6.68
N GLN A 126 -10.23 -9.00 6.02
CA GLN A 126 -11.29 -8.00 6.07
C GLN A 126 -11.26 -7.09 4.85
N TYR A 127 -12.41 -6.47 4.56
CA TYR A 127 -12.54 -5.30 3.72
C TYR A 127 -12.49 -4.03 4.58
N LEU A 128 -11.68 -3.06 4.18
CA LEU A 128 -11.60 -1.76 4.85
C LEU A 128 -12.62 -0.77 4.30
N PRO A 129 -13.20 0.09 5.16
CA PRO A 129 -14.05 1.17 4.68
C PRO A 129 -13.22 2.19 3.89
N SER A 130 -13.82 2.80 2.88
CA SER A 130 -13.20 3.88 2.09
C SER A 130 -12.97 5.18 2.89
N THR A 131 -13.39 5.24 4.16
CA THR A 131 -13.17 6.38 5.07
C THR A 131 -12.80 5.87 6.46
N ALA A 132 -11.91 6.59 7.16
CA ALA A 132 -11.39 6.18 8.48
C ALA A 132 -12.46 6.07 9.58
N SER A 133 -13.64 6.64 9.39
CA SER A 133 -14.79 6.53 10.32
C SER A 133 -15.75 5.39 9.98
N GLY A 134 -15.56 4.67 8.87
CA GLY A 134 -16.42 3.56 8.48
C GLY A 134 -16.21 2.30 9.33
N THR A 135 -17.07 1.30 9.14
CA THR A 135 -16.96 0.01 9.83
C THR A 135 -16.31 -1.02 8.91
N PRO A 136 -15.21 -1.69 9.30
CA PRO A 136 -14.61 -2.76 8.50
C PRO A 136 -15.51 -4.00 8.47
N ILE A 137 -15.44 -4.75 7.37
CA ILE A 137 -16.22 -5.97 7.17
C ILE A 137 -15.26 -7.16 7.19
N TYR A 138 -15.32 -7.96 8.24
CA TYR A 138 -14.51 -9.18 8.37
C TYR A 138 -14.98 -10.26 7.40
N ALA A 139 -14.03 -10.96 6.79
CA ALA A 139 -14.33 -12.11 5.96
C ALA A 139 -14.83 -13.28 6.81
N VAL A 140 -15.96 -13.88 6.41
CA VAL A 140 -16.48 -15.07 7.08
C VAL A 140 -15.74 -16.29 6.54
N ALA A 141 -15.07 -17.04 7.41
CA ALA A 141 -14.31 -18.23 7.02
C ALA A 141 -15.22 -19.28 6.38
N SER A 142 -15.18 -19.38 5.05
CA SER A 142 -15.89 -20.40 4.29
C SER A 142 -15.06 -21.68 4.27
N SER A 143 -15.39 -22.62 5.15
CA SER A 143 -14.80 -23.96 5.23
C SER A 143 -15.03 -24.75 3.94
N THR A 144 -14.18 -24.50 2.94
CA THR A 144 -14.20 -25.22 1.66
C THR A 144 -13.49 -26.56 1.87
N SER A 145 -14.23 -27.53 2.43
CA SER A 145 -13.77 -28.90 2.53
C SER A 145 -13.53 -29.46 1.13
N THR A 146 -12.27 -29.55 0.71
CA THR A 146 -11.87 -30.29 -0.48
C THR A 146 -12.03 -31.79 -0.21
N SER A 147 -13.25 -32.29 -0.38
CA SER A 147 -13.57 -33.70 -0.27
C SER A 147 -13.16 -34.43 -1.55
N ASP A 148 -12.05 -35.15 -1.46
CA ASP A 148 -11.62 -36.11 -2.48
C ASP A 148 -12.72 -37.16 -2.69
N SER A 149 -13.31 -37.17 -3.88
CA SER A 149 -14.62 -37.80 -4.12
C SER A 149 -14.47 -39.26 -4.57
N SER A 150 -14.17 -40.14 -3.61
CA SER A 150 -14.48 -41.57 -3.76
C SER A 150 -15.98 -41.81 -3.56
N ALA A 151 -16.65 -42.34 -4.58
CA ALA A 151 -18.10 -42.46 -4.61
C ALA A 151 -18.67 -43.48 -3.62
N SER A 152 -19.76 -43.14 -2.93
CA SER A 152 -20.75 -44.10 -2.40
C SER A 152 -22.07 -43.39 -2.08
N ASN A 153 -23.18 -43.98 -2.52
CA ASN A 153 -24.52 -43.45 -2.32
C ASN A 153 -24.99 -43.63 -0.86
N ALA A 154 -25.63 -42.62 -0.29
CA ALA A 154 -26.64 -42.79 0.76
C ALA A 154 -27.68 -41.67 0.67
N SER A 155 -28.95 -42.02 0.51
CA SER A 155 -30.07 -41.08 0.46
C SER A 155 -30.74 -40.97 1.83
N THR A 156 -31.03 -39.76 2.29
CA THR A 156 -32.04 -39.49 3.33
C THR A 156 -32.88 -38.27 2.94
N THR A 157 -34.19 -38.48 2.90
CA THR A 157 -35.20 -37.58 2.31
C THR A 157 -35.94 -36.77 3.38
N SER A 158 -36.65 -35.70 2.94
CA SER A 158 -37.73 -34.96 3.66
C SER A 158 -37.25 -33.79 4.53
N SER A 159 -37.94 -32.65 4.70
CA SER A 159 -39.08 -31.97 4.04
C SER A 159 -39.21 -30.57 4.68
N SER A 160 -39.85 -29.52 4.15
CA SER A 160 -40.47 -29.18 2.84
C SER A 160 -40.77 -27.66 2.87
N SER A 161 -40.84 -26.91 1.75
CA SER A 161 -42.08 -26.71 0.99
C SER A 161 -41.84 -25.87 -0.28
N SER A 162 -42.63 -26.10 -1.33
CA SER A 162 -42.57 -25.36 -2.60
C SER A 162 -43.92 -24.70 -2.93
N SER A 163 -43.87 -23.51 -3.51
CA SER A 163 -44.96 -22.92 -4.31
C SER A 163 -44.39 -22.53 -5.66
N SER A 164 -45.04 -22.96 -6.74
CA SER A 164 -44.45 -23.08 -8.07
C SER A 164 -45.19 -22.32 -9.16
N THR A 165 -44.45 -21.61 -10.00
CA THR A 165 -44.70 -21.43 -11.45
C THR A 165 -43.38 -20.90 -12.03
N GLY A 166 -42.74 -21.52 -13.04
CA GLY A 166 -43.20 -21.68 -14.42
C GLY A 166 -42.88 -20.39 -15.21
N SER A 167 -42.04 -20.35 -16.24
CA SER A 167 -41.55 -21.42 -17.14
C SER A 167 -40.20 -21.06 -17.80
N SER A 168 -39.57 -22.04 -18.44
CA SER A 168 -38.29 -21.94 -19.16
C SER A 168 -38.41 -21.39 -20.59
N SER A 169 -37.44 -20.56 -21.02
CA SER A 169 -37.07 -20.44 -22.44
C SER A 169 -35.63 -19.94 -22.62
N SER A 170 -34.82 -20.68 -23.37
CA SER A 170 -33.49 -20.29 -23.84
C SER A 170 -33.56 -19.24 -24.96
N GLY A 171 -32.63 -18.26 -24.97
CA GLY A 171 -32.61 -17.22 -26.01
C GLY A 171 -31.36 -16.34 -26.00
N SER A 172 -30.59 -16.43 -27.09
CA SER A 172 -29.63 -15.48 -27.70
C SER A 172 -29.26 -14.15 -27.03
N SER A 173 -27.94 -13.89 -27.04
CA SER A 173 -27.23 -12.62 -27.24
C SER A 173 -28.03 -11.32 -27.44
N GLY A 174 -27.74 -10.32 -26.61
CA GLY A 174 -28.11 -8.92 -26.86
C GLY A 174 -27.24 -7.95 -26.03
N ILE A 175 -26.38 -7.18 -26.70
CA ILE A 175 -25.67 -6.05 -26.07
C ILE A 175 -26.71 -4.99 -25.67
N GLY A 176 -26.64 -4.52 -24.42
CA GLY A 176 -27.62 -3.56 -23.89
C GLY A 176 -27.56 -2.20 -24.60
N ALA A 177 -28.72 -1.66 -24.97
CA ALA A 177 -28.87 -0.41 -25.71
C ALA A 177 -28.44 0.87 -24.94
N GLY A 178 -27.78 0.74 -23.79
CA GLY A 178 -27.20 1.87 -23.03
C GLY A 178 -25.84 2.35 -23.56
N ALA A 179 -25.16 1.60 -24.42
CA ALA A 179 -23.80 1.91 -24.87
C ALA A 179 -23.71 2.90 -26.06
N ALA A 180 -24.84 3.33 -26.65
CA ALA A 180 -24.88 4.01 -27.95
C ALA A 180 -25.32 5.50 -27.93
N ALA A 181 -25.51 6.10 -26.75
CA ALA A 181 -26.15 7.41 -26.60
C ALA A 181 -25.26 8.54 -26.01
N GLY A 182 -23.94 8.34 -25.93
CA GLY A 182 -23.01 9.27 -25.26
C GLY A 182 -22.02 10.03 -26.15
N ILE A 183 -21.89 9.69 -27.45
CA ILE A 183 -20.90 10.29 -28.35
C ILE A 183 -21.61 11.16 -29.41
N GLY A 184 -21.94 12.39 -29.03
CA GLY A 184 -22.51 13.39 -29.94
C GLY A 184 -22.48 14.78 -29.32
N VAL A 185 -21.97 15.76 -30.06
CA VAL A 185 -21.83 17.19 -29.66
C VAL A 185 -20.71 17.47 -28.62
N GLY A 186 -19.44 17.35 -29.05
CA GLY A 186 -18.27 17.81 -28.28
C GLY A 186 -17.14 18.49 -29.07
N ALA A 187 -17.17 18.43 -30.40
CA ALA A 187 -15.99 18.74 -31.24
C ALA A 187 -15.67 20.23 -31.45
N ALA A 188 -16.59 21.15 -31.15
CA ALA A 188 -16.38 22.59 -31.41
C ALA A 188 -15.78 23.37 -30.23
N ALA A 189 -16.01 22.94 -28.99
CA ALA A 189 -15.55 23.67 -27.79
C ALA A 189 -14.12 23.29 -27.36
N GLY A 190 -13.68 22.06 -27.63
CA GLY A 190 -12.41 21.53 -27.13
C GLY A 190 -11.17 22.32 -27.57
N LEU A 191 -11.11 22.75 -28.84
CA LEU A 191 -9.94 23.47 -29.38
C LEU A 191 -9.74 24.85 -28.72
N VAL A 192 -10.82 25.56 -28.38
CA VAL A 192 -10.74 26.86 -27.71
C VAL A 192 -10.23 26.70 -26.28
N ILE A 193 -10.70 25.66 -25.56
CA ILE A 193 -10.27 25.37 -24.19
C ILE A 193 -8.80 24.94 -24.16
N VAL A 194 -8.36 24.06 -25.06
CA VAL A 194 -6.97 23.63 -25.16
C VAL A 194 -6.04 24.81 -25.50
N ALA A 195 -6.41 25.67 -26.44
CA ALA A 195 -5.65 26.87 -26.76
C ALA A 195 -5.52 27.84 -25.57
N ALA A 196 -6.60 28.04 -24.81
CA ALA A 196 -6.60 28.88 -23.62
C ALA A 196 -5.68 28.32 -22.51
N ILE A 197 -5.71 27.01 -22.26
CA ILE A 197 -4.85 26.35 -21.26
C ILE A 197 -3.37 26.46 -21.65
N LEU A 198 -3.03 26.21 -22.92
CA LEU A 198 -1.65 26.32 -23.40
C LEU A 198 -1.11 27.76 -23.30
N ALA A 199 -1.92 28.76 -23.64
CA ALA A 199 -1.56 30.17 -23.45
C ALA A 199 -1.32 30.51 -21.97
N LEU A 200 -2.21 30.07 -21.07
CA LEU A 200 -2.12 30.35 -19.62
C LEU A 200 -0.84 29.74 -19.01
N LEU A 201 -0.50 28.50 -19.37
CA LEU A 201 0.74 27.84 -18.94
C LEU A 201 1.99 28.55 -19.48
N TYR A 202 1.95 29.03 -20.73
CA TYR A 202 3.06 29.78 -21.33
C TYR A 202 3.30 31.12 -20.61
N PHE A 203 2.24 31.89 -20.32
CA PHE A 203 2.35 33.14 -19.56
C PHE A 203 2.82 32.90 -18.12
N ARG A 204 2.33 31.86 -17.42
CA ARG A 204 2.81 31.52 -16.07
C ARG A 204 4.30 31.15 -16.04
N ARG A 205 4.81 30.44 -17.05
CA ARG A 205 6.25 30.14 -17.15
C ARG A 205 7.12 31.36 -17.45
N ARG A 206 6.61 32.36 -18.17
CA ARG A 206 7.37 33.60 -18.47
C ARG A 206 7.41 34.57 -17.29
N ASN A 207 6.30 34.73 -16.56
CA ASN A 207 6.29 35.60 -15.37
C ASN A 207 7.11 35.03 -14.19
N ALA A 208 7.39 33.73 -14.16
CA ALA A 208 8.30 33.12 -13.18
C ALA A 208 9.80 33.42 -13.44
N GLN A 209 10.14 34.20 -14.48
CA GLN A 209 11.51 34.58 -14.85
C GLN A 209 11.73 36.10 -14.84
N SER A 210 10.90 36.85 -14.11
CA SER A 210 11.00 38.31 -14.01
C SER A 210 10.74 38.83 -12.60
N ASP A 211 11.46 38.28 -11.63
CA ASP A 211 11.83 39.01 -10.41
C ASP A 211 13.33 38.75 -10.14
N GLY A 212 14.14 39.76 -10.47
CA GLY A 212 15.55 39.79 -10.09
C GLY A 212 15.70 40.23 -8.64
N LEU A 213 16.80 39.80 -8.00
CA LEU A 213 17.16 40.14 -6.63
C LEU A 213 17.10 41.65 -6.35
N PRO A 214 16.79 42.01 -5.09
CA PRO A 214 17.71 42.91 -4.39
C PRO A 214 18.22 42.36 -3.05
N GLN A 215 19.37 42.88 -2.68
CA GLN A 215 20.07 42.66 -1.42
C GLN A 215 19.32 43.36 -0.27
N GLY A 216 19.51 42.92 0.99
CA GLY A 216 19.04 43.64 2.19
C GLY A 216 19.90 44.88 2.50
N PRO A 217 19.89 45.44 3.74
CA PRO A 217 19.07 45.11 4.92
C PRO A 217 18.31 46.32 5.51
N GLY A 218 17.33 46.10 6.40
CA GLY A 218 16.66 47.18 7.15
C GLY A 218 15.50 46.69 8.04
N GLY A 219 15.25 47.37 9.17
CA GLY A 219 14.11 47.08 10.08
C GLY A 219 12.74 47.39 9.47
N TYR A 220 11.60 47.21 10.15
CA TYR A 220 11.35 47.40 11.59
C TYR A 220 10.04 46.72 12.05
N ASN A 221 9.97 46.38 13.35
CA ASN A 221 8.80 46.27 14.25
C ASN A 221 7.37 46.02 13.71
N GLY A 222 6.67 44.97 14.19
CA GLY A 222 5.20 44.92 14.03
C GLY A 222 4.39 43.69 14.50
N LEU A 223 4.40 43.36 15.80
CA LEU A 223 3.25 42.80 16.57
C LEU A 223 2.69 41.37 16.27
N GLY A 224 3.01 40.44 17.18
CA GLY A 224 2.16 39.32 17.64
C GLY A 224 2.02 38.07 16.74
N ASP A 225 1.77 36.87 17.25
CA ASP A 225 1.87 36.30 18.61
C ASP A 225 1.84 34.75 18.51
N GLY A 226 2.22 34.02 19.56
CA GLY A 226 2.14 32.54 19.58
C GLY A 226 3.50 31.81 19.49
N SER A 227 3.94 31.29 20.63
CA SER A 227 5.21 30.60 20.84
C SER A 227 5.36 29.25 20.13
N TRP A 228 6.47 29.08 19.40
CA TRP A 228 7.16 27.80 19.27
C TRP A 228 8.64 27.99 19.60
N ALA A 229 9.14 27.29 20.61
CA ALA A 229 10.56 27.29 20.92
C ALA A 229 11.29 26.42 19.89
N GLN A 230 11.95 27.05 18.90
CA GLN A 230 12.96 26.35 18.11
C GLN A 230 14.16 26.04 19.02
N THR A 231 14.27 24.77 19.43
CA THR A 231 15.53 24.24 19.95
C THR A 231 16.60 24.43 18.89
N GLN A 232 17.69 25.15 19.22
CA GLN A 232 18.82 25.28 18.31
C GLN A 232 19.36 23.89 17.91
N PRO A 233 19.80 23.69 16.65
CA PRO A 233 20.65 22.56 16.34
C PRO A 233 21.98 22.75 17.09
N VAL A 234 22.14 22.03 18.19
CA VAL A 234 23.44 21.91 18.87
C VAL A 234 24.38 21.20 17.90
N VAL A 235 25.32 21.96 17.34
CA VAL A 235 26.40 21.42 16.51
C VAL A 235 27.24 20.48 17.38
N HIS A 236 26.92 19.19 17.33
CA HIS A 236 27.82 18.16 17.80
C HIS A 236 29.02 18.14 16.85
N GLN A 237 30.16 18.61 17.33
CA GLN A 237 31.41 18.32 16.64
C GLN A 237 31.63 16.81 16.69
N VAL A 238 31.71 16.20 15.51
CA VAL A 238 32.21 14.85 15.36
C VAL A 238 33.70 14.91 15.67
N TYR A 239 34.09 14.46 16.86
CA TYR A 239 35.48 14.17 17.16
C TYR A 239 35.84 12.84 16.49
N GLU A 240 36.62 12.90 15.42
CA GLU A 240 37.29 11.71 14.90
C GLU A 240 38.20 11.15 15.99
N LEU A 241 38.02 9.87 16.35
CA LEU A 241 38.97 9.20 17.23
C LEU A 241 40.27 8.99 16.45
N ASP A 242 41.31 9.70 16.88
CA ASP A 242 42.68 9.51 16.42
C ASP A 242 43.10 8.04 16.60
N ARG A 243 43.29 7.34 15.47
CA ARG A 243 43.67 5.93 15.45
C ARG A 243 45.20 5.78 15.45
N SER A 244 45.83 6.28 16.51
CA SER A 244 47.28 6.18 16.74
C SER A 244 47.62 5.64 18.14
N GLY A 245 47.19 4.42 18.42
CA GLY A 245 47.58 3.65 19.61
C GLY A 245 48.15 2.28 19.22
N PRO A 246 49.23 1.77 19.85
CA PRO A 246 49.70 0.41 19.62
C PRO A 246 48.66 -0.59 20.12
N HIS A 247 48.14 -1.45 19.23
CA HIS A 247 47.29 -2.56 19.62
C HIS A 247 48.15 -3.66 20.28
N PRO A 248 47.85 -4.12 21.51
CA PRO A 248 48.45 -5.33 22.05
C PRO A 248 47.87 -6.55 21.33
N GLU A 249 48.71 -7.23 20.54
CA GLU A 249 48.40 -8.56 20.00
C GLU A 249 48.20 -9.53 21.18
N LEU A 250 47.13 -10.33 21.17
CA LEU A 250 46.97 -11.44 22.12
C LEU A 250 47.71 -12.67 21.57
N ASP A 251 48.74 -13.13 22.28
CA ASP A 251 49.41 -14.39 21.98
C ASP A 251 48.43 -15.57 22.01
N GLY A 252 48.33 -16.30 20.89
CA GLY A 252 47.47 -17.47 20.77
C GLY A 252 47.99 -18.64 21.60
N GLN A 253 47.21 -19.09 22.60
CA GLN A 253 47.54 -20.29 23.37
C GLN A 253 47.66 -21.53 22.44
N PRO A 254 48.77 -22.30 22.51
CA PRO A 254 48.86 -23.55 21.79
C PRO A 254 47.93 -24.60 22.39
N LYS A 255 47.20 -25.28 21.51
CA LYS A 255 46.26 -26.35 21.84
C LYS A 255 47.04 -27.61 22.24
N ALA A 256 46.98 -27.99 23.51
CA ALA A 256 47.51 -29.29 23.98
C ALA A 256 46.65 -30.45 23.44
N MET A 257 47.30 -31.59 23.21
CA MET A 257 46.70 -32.85 22.76
C MET A 257 46.04 -33.62 23.90
#